data_AF-A0A8T5YPQ4-F1
#
_entry.id   AF-A0A8T5YPQ4-F1
#
_cell.length_a   1.000
_cell.length_b   1.000
_cell.length_c   1.000
_cell.angle_alpha   90.00
_cell.angle_beta   90.00
_cell.angle_gamma   90.00
#
_symmetry.space_group_name_H-M   'P 1'
#
loop_
_entity.id
_entity.type
_entity.pdbx_description
1 polymer ?
#
loop_
_entity_poly.entity_id
_entity_poly.type
_entity_poly.pdbx_seq_one_letter_code
_entity_poly.pdbx_strand_id
1 'polypeptide(L)'
;NSTLLGDVVFASTFNANFYPHGHDSNADGVLDTNGGWADDSLNVDELNITLDNGSKWVGSATTSANVDVDSTVSTDWYDVTGNSLYPGVVAEDNAWGRTIDNQVFQSGVFNVTLNNGSEWNTVNASNIDTLAINNGSEVNVTNSSLLSDTIGLTNGSSLNIGEDGEVATDHLTVDSYSTVNLTESTGWNNYSNLYANTITVTNGGVLDVNVD
;
A
#
# COMPACT_ATOMS: atom_id res chain seq x y z
N ASN A 1 24.07 -10.58 -2.05
CA ASN A 1 22.90 -10.54 -1.15
C ASN A 1 23.18 -9.51 -0.08
N SER A 2 22.38 -8.45 -0.04
CA SER A 2 22.45 -7.40 0.97
C SER A 2 21.38 -7.63 2.03
N THR A 3 21.59 -7.13 3.25
CA THR A 3 20.58 -7.20 4.31
C THR A 3 20.27 -5.81 4.83
N LEU A 4 18.99 -5.44 4.83
CA LEU A 4 18.45 -4.31 5.58
C LEU A 4 17.94 -4.84 6.93
N LEU A 5 18.45 -4.28 8.02
CA LEU A 5 17.99 -4.60 9.37
C LEU A 5 17.41 -3.35 10.00
N GLY A 6 16.21 -3.50 10.57
CA GLY A 6 15.51 -2.43 11.26
C GLY A 6 14.37 -1.83 10.44
N ASP A 7 13.63 -0.98 11.14
CA ASP A 7 12.43 -0.35 10.65
C ASP A 7 12.76 0.83 9.74
N VAL A 8 11.95 1.04 8.71
CA VAL A 8 11.98 2.24 7.88
C VAL A 8 10.73 3.06 8.17
N VAL A 9 10.95 4.30 8.58
CA VAL A 9 9.89 5.29 8.78
C VAL A 9 10.04 6.35 7.71
N PHE A 10 9.02 6.53 6.88
CA PHE A 10 8.96 7.60 5.90
C PHE A 10 8.15 8.76 6.46
N ALA A 11 8.79 9.93 6.60
CA ALA A 11 8.13 11.15 7.00
C ALA A 11 7.99 12.07 5.81
N SER A 12 6.75 12.46 5.50
CA SER A 12 6.41 13.31 4.39
C SER A 12 5.28 14.26 4.80
N THR A 13 5.21 15.39 4.11
CA THR A 13 4.10 16.34 4.10
C THR A 13 3.92 16.79 2.66
N PHE A 14 2.79 17.42 2.32
CA PHE A 14 2.74 18.17 1.06
C PHE A 14 3.81 19.26 1.03
N ASN A 15 4.28 19.60 -0.18
CA ASN A 15 5.15 20.75 -0.35
C ASN A 15 4.44 22.05 0.03
N ALA A 16 5.26 23.03 0.44
CA ALA A 16 4.75 24.35 0.74
C ALA A 16 4.03 24.94 -0.48
N ASN A 17 2.85 25.51 -0.22
CA ASN A 17 1.94 26.09 -1.22
C ASN A 17 1.25 25.08 -2.15
N PHE A 18 1.18 23.80 -1.79
CA PHE A 18 0.22 22.91 -2.44
C PHE A 18 -1.22 23.30 -2.05
N TYR A 19 -2.08 23.52 -3.03
CA TYR A 19 -3.47 23.97 -2.83
C TYR A 19 -4.45 22.96 -3.40
N PRO A 20 -4.80 21.88 -2.69
CA PRO A 20 -5.60 20.78 -3.24
C PRO A 20 -6.98 21.21 -3.75
N HIS A 21 -7.57 22.24 -3.13
CA HIS A 21 -8.87 22.82 -3.52
C HIS A 21 -8.78 23.87 -4.65
N GLY A 22 -7.60 24.09 -5.22
CA GLY A 22 -7.32 25.10 -6.23
C GLY A 22 -7.09 26.51 -5.67
N HIS A 23 -6.10 27.21 -6.22
CA HIS A 23 -5.75 28.58 -5.85
C HIS A 23 -5.22 29.35 -7.06
N ASP A 24 -5.63 30.60 -7.24
CA ASP A 24 -5.11 31.48 -8.30
C ASP A 24 -3.77 32.07 -7.84
N SER A 25 -2.69 31.29 -8.01
CA SER A 25 -1.38 31.59 -7.44
C SER A 25 -0.69 32.80 -8.08
N ASN A 26 -1.08 33.17 -9.30
CA ASN A 26 -0.47 34.24 -10.09
C ASN A 26 -1.44 35.42 -10.43
N ALA A 27 -2.68 35.36 -9.96
CA ALA A 27 -3.75 36.32 -10.19
C ALA A 27 -4.16 36.48 -11.67
N ASP A 28 -4.03 35.44 -12.49
CA ASP A 28 -4.47 35.42 -13.89
C ASP A 28 -5.91 34.92 -14.08
N GLY A 29 -6.57 34.51 -13.00
CA GLY A 29 -7.94 34.01 -12.98
C GLY A 29 -8.06 32.50 -13.27
N VAL A 30 -6.95 31.79 -13.42
CA VAL A 30 -6.88 30.33 -13.55
C VAL A 30 -6.45 29.77 -12.21
N LEU A 31 -7.27 28.88 -11.63
CA LEU A 31 -6.87 28.17 -10.41
C LEU A 31 -5.85 27.09 -10.76
N ASP A 32 -4.87 26.89 -9.88
CA ASP A 32 -3.87 25.81 -9.89
C ASP A 32 -3.77 25.16 -8.51
N THR A 33 -3.43 23.87 -8.47
CA THR A 33 -3.04 23.16 -7.23
C THR A 33 -1.54 23.20 -7.00
N ASN A 34 -0.77 23.44 -8.07
CA ASN A 34 0.66 23.23 -8.07
C ASN A 34 1.47 24.33 -7.37
N GLY A 35 0.86 25.45 -6.95
CA GLY A 35 1.51 26.44 -6.09
C GLY A 35 2.75 27.10 -6.71
N GLY A 36 2.85 27.11 -8.04
CA GLY A 36 4.01 27.61 -8.79
C GLY A 36 5.07 26.57 -9.15
N TRP A 37 4.83 25.29 -8.85
CA TRP A 37 5.62 24.18 -9.41
C TRP A 37 5.20 23.88 -10.86
N ALA A 38 6.05 23.16 -11.58
CA ALA A 38 5.78 22.85 -12.99
C ALA A 38 4.65 21.81 -13.17
N ASP A 39 4.40 20.98 -12.15
CA ASP A 39 3.42 19.89 -12.14
C ASP A 39 3.09 19.48 -10.68
N ASP A 40 1.91 18.92 -10.45
CA ASP A 40 1.41 18.49 -9.13
C ASP A 40 2.14 17.29 -8.55
N SER A 41 2.69 16.42 -9.41
CA SER A 41 3.53 15.30 -8.95
C SER A 41 4.78 15.74 -8.19
N LEU A 42 5.20 17.00 -8.36
CA LEU A 42 6.31 17.60 -7.62
C LEU A 42 5.89 18.15 -6.26
N ASN A 43 4.60 18.12 -5.90
CA ASN A 43 4.10 18.59 -4.61
C ASN A 43 3.94 17.49 -3.55
N VAL A 44 4.24 16.25 -3.93
CA VAL A 44 4.15 15.06 -3.07
C VAL A 44 5.51 14.38 -2.96
N ASP A 45 5.76 13.73 -1.83
CA ASP A 45 6.92 12.85 -1.68
C ASP A 45 6.52 11.37 -1.83
N GLU A 46 7.45 10.59 -2.36
CA GLU A 46 7.31 9.15 -2.53
C GLU A 46 8.61 8.44 -2.11
N LEU A 47 8.49 7.33 -1.39
CA LEU A 47 9.60 6.43 -1.08
C LEU A 47 9.40 5.08 -1.74
N ASN A 48 10.36 4.67 -2.57
CA ASN A 48 10.41 3.36 -3.17
C ASN A 48 11.56 2.54 -2.58
N ILE A 49 11.26 1.39 -1.96
CA ILE A 49 12.26 0.39 -1.59
C ILE A 49 12.22 -0.76 -2.58
N THR A 50 13.40 -1.12 -3.11
CA THR A 50 13.56 -2.33 -3.92
C THR A 50 14.55 -3.28 -3.26
N LEU A 51 14.09 -4.47 -2.92
CA LEU A 51 14.93 -5.60 -2.56
C LEU A 51 15.15 -6.44 -3.82
N ASP A 52 16.41 -6.66 -4.19
CA ASP A 52 16.75 -7.40 -5.40
C ASP A 52 17.92 -8.36 -5.17
N ASN A 53 18.03 -9.35 -6.05
CA ASN A 53 19.14 -10.30 -6.12
C ASN A 53 19.42 -11.00 -4.78
N GLY A 54 18.37 -11.61 -4.23
CA GLY A 54 18.42 -12.34 -2.96
C GLY A 54 18.69 -11.46 -1.74
N SER A 55 18.38 -10.16 -1.81
CA SER A 55 18.48 -9.26 -0.65
C SER A 55 17.39 -9.54 0.36
N LYS A 56 17.69 -9.31 1.64
CA LYS A 56 16.79 -9.59 2.76
C LYS A 56 16.49 -8.33 3.56
N TRP A 57 15.25 -8.15 4.01
CA TRP A 57 14.87 -7.15 4.98
C TRP A 57 14.21 -7.81 6.20
N VAL A 58 14.61 -7.39 7.40
CA VAL A 58 13.88 -7.69 8.65
C VAL A 58 13.57 -6.37 9.35
N GLY A 59 12.29 -6.00 9.43
CA GLY A 59 11.83 -4.74 10.01
C GLY A 59 10.44 -4.33 9.51
N SER A 60 9.95 -3.20 10.01
CA SER A 60 8.68 -2.61 9.61
C SER A 60 8.82 -1.50 8.55
N ALA A 61 7.78 -1.28 7.77
CA ALA A 61 7.68 -0.16 6.83
C ALA A 61 6.53 0.75 7.26
N THR A 62 6.78 1.96 7.73
CA THR A 62 5.72 2.85 8.23
C THR A 62 5.85 4.25 7.67
N THR A 63 4.73 4.95 7.57
CA THR A 63 4.68 6.39 7.34
C THR A 63 4.48 7.11 8.67
N SER A 64 5.19 8.22 8.92
CA SER A 64 5.14 8.94 10.20
C SER A 64 3.88 9.79 10.36
N ALA A 65 3.26 10.16 9.24
CA ALA A 65 1.95 10.77 9.21
C ALA A 65 0.94 9.64 9.02
N ASN A 66 -0.07 9.58 9.87
CA ASN A 66 -1.25 8.81 9.54
C ASN A 66 -1.74 9.35 8.19
N VAL A 67 -1.90 8.48 7.19
CA VAL A 67 -2.27 8.85 5.81
C VAL A 67 -3.43 9.86 5.77
N ASP A 68 -4.32 9.84 6.77
CA ASP A 68 -5.38 10.82 7.02
C ASP A 68 -4.97 12.32 7.00
N VAL A 69 -3.78 12.68 7.49
CA VAL A 69 -3.43 14.11 7.74
C VAL A 69 -2.95 14.82 6.47
N ASP A 70 -2.25 14.09 5.60
CA ASP A 70 -1.67 14.60 4.36
C ASP A 70 -2.29 13.89 3.14
N SER A 71 -3.58 13.55 3.23
CA SER A 71 -4.39 13.06 2.11
C SER A 71 -5.61 13.94 1.86
N THR A 72 -6.08 13.93 0.62
CA THR A 72 -7.28 14.65 0.18
C THR A 72 -8.16 13.70 -0.62
N VAL A 73 -9.46 13.66 -0.30
CA VAL A 73 -10.44 12.80 -0.99
C VAL A 73 -10.92 13.44 -2.30
N SER A 74 -11.47 12.63 -3.20
CA SER A 74 -11.84 13.06 -4.55
C SER A 74 -12.85 14.20 -4.66
N THR A 75 -13.65 14.48 -3.62
CA THR A 75 -14.54 15.66 -3.61
C THR A 75 -13.80 16.98 -3.54
N ASP A 76 -12.53 16.95 -3.12
CA ASP A 76 -11.72 18.12 -2.82
C ASP A 76 -10.63 18.36 -3.86
N TRP A 77 -10.51 17.53 -4.89
CA TRP A 77 -9.53 17.69 -5.96
C TRP A 77 -10.00 18.73 -6.99
N TYR A 78 -9.19 19.75 -7.24
CA TYR A 78 -9.45 20.72 -8.30
C TYR A 78 -9.08 20.19 -9.69
N ASP A 79 -7.82 19.77 -9.89
CA ASP A 79 -7.30 19.23 -11.16
C ASP A 79 -6.27 18.11 -10.99
N VAL A 80 -6.09 17.60 -9.76
CA VAL A 80 -5.26 16.43 -9.46
C VAL A 80 -6.04 15.12 -9.56
N THR A 81 -5.32 14.02 -9.82
CA THR A 81 -5.88 12.66 -9.81
C THR A 81 -5.39 11.91 -8.59
N GLY A 82 -6.25 11.07 -7.99
CA GLY A 82 -5.85 10.19 -6.89
C GLY A 82 -4.63 9.33 -7.24
N ASN A 83 -3.71 9.21 -6.29
CA ASN A 83 -2.45 8.49 -6.42
C ASN A 83 -2.31 7.33 -5.42
N SER A 84 -3.34 7.09 -4.61
CA SER A 84 -3.38 6.04 -3.59
C SER A 84 -4.85 5.68 -3.30
N LEU A 85 -5.07 4.53 -2.65
CA LEU A 85 -6.37 4.15 -2.14
C LEU A 85 -6.39 4.40 -0.63
N TYR A 86 -7.56 4.66 -0.09
CA TYR A 86 -7.75 4.78 1.34
C TYR A 86 -8.90 3.89 1.78
N PRO A 87 -8.72 3.04 2.82
CA PRO A 87 -9.78 2.18 3.31
C PRO A 87 -11.00 2.96 3.85
N GLY A 88 -10.89 4.28 4.02
CA GLY A 88 -12.02 5.18 4.26
C GLY A 88 -12.91 5.30 3.01
N VAL A 89 -13.89 4.42 2.88
CA VAL A 89 -14.86 4.44 1.78
C VAL A 89 -15.73 5.70 1.78
N VAL A 90 -15.79 6.39 0.64
CA VAL A 90 -16.80 7.42 0.35
C VAL A 90 -18.05 6.71 -0.17
N ALA A 91 -19.17 6.88 0.55
CA ALA A 91 -20.47 6.36 0.14
C ALA A 91 -21.34 7.46 -0.47
N GLU A 92 -22.26 7.08 -1.38
CA GLU A 92 -23.30 8.00 -1.85
C GLU A 92 -24.08 8.55 -0.65
N ASP A 93 -24.26 9.87 -0.59
CA ASP A 93 -25.17 10.52 0.35
C ASP A 93 -26.64 10.34 -0.11
N ASN A 94 -27.08 9.09 -0.14
CA ASN A 94 -28.45 8.68 -0.39
C ASN A 94 -28.80 7.46 0.47
N ALA A 95 -30.07 7.07 0.46
CA ALA A 95 -30.56 5.97 1.29
C ALA A 95 -29.96 4.58 0.94
N TRP A 96 -29.22 4.44 -0.16
CA TRP A 96 -28.61 3.19 -0.61
C TRP A 96 -27.18 3.03 -0.09
N GLY A 97 -26.46 4.12 0.21
CA GLY A 97 -25.15 4.10 0.87
C GLY A 97 -24.09 3.25 0.14
N ARG A 98 -24.11 3.25 -1.19
CA ARG A 98 -23.14 2.49 -2.00
C ARG A 98 -21.78 3.19 -1.96
N THR A 99 -20.69 2.43 -1.86
CA THR A 99 -19.34 2.95 -2.08
C THR A 99 -19.22 3.50 -3.49
N ILE A 100 -18.71 4.72 -3.62
CA ILE A 100 -18.50 5.40 -4.89
C ILE A 100 -17.06 5.81 -5.12
N ASP A 101 -16.26 5.92 -4.07
CA ASP A 101 -14.85 6.21 -4.21
C ASP A 101 -14.06 5.76 -2.97
N ASN A 102 -12.81 5.41 -3.18
CA ASN A 102 -11.80 5.16 -2.15
C ASN A 102 -10.45 5.75 -2.55
N GLN A 103 -10.37 6.51 -3.64
CA GLN A 103 -9.14 7.12 -4.09
C GLN A 103 -8.84 8.41 -3.31
N VAL A 104 -7.57 8.57 -2.90
CA VAL A 104 -7.04 9.79 -2.27
C VAL A 104 -5.86 10.33 -3.09
N PHE A 105 -5.65 11.64 -3.04
CA PHE A 105 -4.39 12.26 -3.42
C PHE A 105 -3.61 12.57 -2.16
N GLN A 106 -2.43 11.97 -2.00
CA GLN A 106 -1.63 12.08 -0.78
C GLN A 106 -0.15 12.30 -1.06
N SER A 107 0.52 12.92 -0.09
CA SER A 107 1.98 12.88 0.05
C SER A 107 2.38 11.71 0.95
N GLY A 108 3.59 11.18 0.79
CA GLY A 108 4.08 10.10 1.66
C GLY A 108 3.81 8.69 1.14
N VAL A 109 3.59 8.53 -0.16
CA VAL A 109 3.40 7.21 -0.80
C VAL A 109 4.65 6.36 -0.55
N PHE A 110 4.48 5.20 0.10
CA PHE A 110 5.58 4.31 0.44
C PHE A 110 5.37 2.97 -0.27
N ASN A 111 6.21 2.68 -1.27
CA ASN A 111 6.14 1.48 -2.10
C ASN A 111 7.30 0.52 -1.79
N VAL A 112 6.99 -0.78 -1.81
CA VAL A 112 7.98 -1.86 -1.61
C VAL A 112 7.90 -2.84 -2.76
N THR A 113 9.06 -3.14 -3.37
CA THR A 113 9.21 -4.15 -4.42
C THR A 113 10.27 -5.17 -4.01
N LEU A 114 9.93 -6.46 -4.13
CA LEU A 114 10.86 -7.56 -3.98
C LEU A 114 11.04 -8.26 -5.33
N ASN A 115 12.29 -8.53 -5.70
CA ASN A 115 12.67 -9.20 -6.93
C ASN A 115 13.72 -10.28 -6.70
N ASN A 116 13.72 -11.26 -7.60
CA ASN A 116 14.82 -12.20 -7.82
C ASN A 116 15.25 -12.93 -6.54
N GLY A 117 14.28 -13.57 -5.89
CA GLY A 117 14.50 -14.35 -4.66
C GLY A 117 14.76 -13.51 -3.41
N SER A 118 14.43 -12.23 -3.42
CA SER A 118 14.49 -11.37 -2.22
C SER A 118 13.43 -11.73 -1.18
N GLU A 119 13.73 -11.43 0.08
CA GLU A 119 12.92 -11.79 1.24
C GLU A 119 12.65 -10.56 2.12
N TRP A 120 11.41 -10.37 2.59
CA TRP A 120 11.09 -9.42 3.65
C TRP A 120 10.34 -10.11 4.78
N ASN A 121 10.91 -10.08 5.98
CA ASN A 121 10.27 -10.53 7.20
C ASN A 121 9.78 -9.30 7.95
N THR A 122 8.46 -9.08 7.93
CA THR A 122 7.86 -7.94 8.58
C THR A 122 8.01 -8.05 10.10
N VAL A 123 8.15 -6.90 10.74
CA VAL A 123 8.12 -6.77 12.20
C VAL A 123 7.13 -5.65 12.53
N ASN A 124 6.46 -5.72 13.68
CA ASN A 124 5.47 -4.71 14.10
C ASN A 124 4.38 -4.48 13.03
N ALA A 125 3.79 -3.28 12.99
CA ALA A 125 2.89 -2.88 11.93
C ALA A 125 3.67 -2.25 10.77
N SER A 126 3.32 -2.65 9.55
CA SER A 126 3.74 -2.01 8.31
C SER A 126 2.53 -1.40 7.60
N ASN A 127 2.68 -0.17 7.14
CA ASN A 127 1.68 0.57 6.37
C ASN A 127 2.39 1.18 5.15
N ILE A 128 2.08 0.64 3.99
CA ILE A 128 2.64 1.00 2.69
C ILE A 128 1.51 1.17 1.69
N ASP A 129 1.79 1.75 0.54
CA ASP A 129 0.80 1.94 -0.52
C ASP A 129 0.75 0.69 -1.41
N THR A 130 1.85 0.39 -2.10
CA THR A 130 1.95 -0.75 -3.00
C THR A 130 3.03 -1.74 -2.59
N LEU A 131 2.69 -3.02 -2.57
CA LEU A 131 3.61 -4.14 -2.43
C LEU A 131 3.65 -5.00 -3.69
N ALA A 132 4.81 -5.08 -4.33
CA ALA A 132 5.07 -5.98 -5.45
C ALA A 132 6.07 -7.08 -5.06
N ILE A 133 5.66 -8.35 -5.15
CA ILE A 133 6.47 -9.52 -4.82
C ILE A 133 6.68 -10.33 -6.10
N ASN A 134 7.91 -10.37 -6.62
CA ASN A 134 8.17 -10.93 -7.95
C ASN A 134 9.35 -11.90 -7.99
N ASN A 135 9.32 -12.80 -8.98
CA ASN A 135 10.47 -13.61 -9.40
C ASN A 135 11.04 -14.45 -8.25
N GLY A 136 10.18 -15.25 -7.62
CA GLY A 136 10.56 -16.12 -6.51
C GLY A 136 10.85 -15.40 -5.19
N SER A 137 10.52 -14.11 -5.10
CA SER A 137 10.59 -13.36 -3.85
C SER A 137 9.51 -13.73 -2.86
N GLU A 138 9.77 -13.47 -1.59
CA GLU A 138 8.94 -13.88 -0.46
C GLU A 138 8.73 -12.74 0.55
N VAL A 139 7.52 -12.61 1.06
CA VAL A 139 7.19 -11.79 2.23
C VAL A 139 6.60 -12.67 3.32
N ASN A 140 7.12 -12.53 4.54
CA ASN A 140 6.66 -13.27 5.72
C ASN A 140 6.04 -12.32 6.74
N VAL A 141 4.77 -12.56 7.05
CA VAL A 141 3.98 -11.79 8.01
C VAL A 141 3.61 -12.70 9.18
N THR A 142 4.37 -12.62 10.26
CA THR A 142 4.16 -13.39 11.50
C THR A 142 4.32 -12.45 12.68
N ASN A 143 3.41 -12.51 13.65
CA ASN A 143 3.37 -11.61 14.82
C ASN A 143 3.60 -10.13 14.43
N SER A 144 3.00 -9.73 13.31
CA SER A 144 3.14 -8.44 12.65
C SER A 144 1.94 -8.18 11.76
N SER A 145 1.76 -6.93 11.34
CA SER A 145 0.70 -6.58 10.40
C SER A 145 1.25 -5.88 9.17
N LEU A 146 0.57 -6.05 8.05
CA LEU A 146 0.86 -5.42 6.77
C LEU A 146 -0.43 -4.85 6.19
N LEU A 147 -0.50 -3.52 6.12
CA LEU A 147 -1.52 -2.79 5.41
C LEU A 147 -0.92 -2.27 4.10
N SER A 148 -1.59 -2.53 2.99
CA SER A 148 -1.22 -2.03 1.67
C SER A 148 -2.42 -1.90 0.76
N ASP A 149 -2.55 -0.84 -0.01
CA ASP A 149 -3.65 -0.70 -0.97
C ASP A 149 -3.65 -1.81 -2.01
N THR A 150 -2.47 -2.11 -2.55
CA THR A 150 -2.33 -3.15 -3.56
C THR A 150 -1.19 -4.10 -3.22
N ILE A 151 -1.49 -5.39 -3.25
CA ILE A 151 -0.50 -6.46 -3.10
C ILE A 151 -0.53 -7.31 -4.37
N GLY A 152 0.58 -7.34 -5.09
CA GLY A 152 0.76 -8.13 -6.31
C GLY A 152 1.85 -9.18 -6.17
N LEU A 153 1.53 -10.44 -6.48
CA LEU A 153 2.49 -11.54 -6.53
C LEU A 153 2.62 -12.06 -7.96
N THR A 154 3.86 -12.16 -8.48
CA THR A 154 4.13 -12.70 -9.81
C THR A 154 5.34 -13.64 -9.85
N ASN A 155 5.37 -14.52 -10.86
CA ASN A 155 6.51 -15.37 -11.22
C ASN A 155 7.03 -16.24 -10.08
N GLY A 156 6.13 -17.01 -9.46
CA GLY A 156 6.48 -17.99 -8.43
C GLY A 156 6.83 -17.38 -7.07
N SER A 157 6.29 -16.20 -6.76
CA SER A 157 6.51 -15.50 -5.49
C SER A 157 5.59 -15.97 -4.36
N SER A 158 5.92 -15.62 -3.12
CA SER A 158 5.17 -16.03 -1.93
C SER A 158 4.83 -14.86 -0.99
N LEU A 159 3.61 -14.89 -0.45
CA LEU A 159 3.21 -14.13 0.73
C LEU A 159 2.75 -15.13 1.78
N ASN A 160 3.50 -15.26 2.85
CA ASN A 160 3.22 -16.20 3.93
C ASN A 160 2.67 -15.44 5.13
N ILE A 161 1.43 -15.76 5.51
CA ILE A 161 0.75 -15.17 6.66
C ILE A 161 0.70 -16.24 7.76
N GLY A 162 1.59 -16.10 8.73
CA GLY A 162 1.78 -17.04 9.83
C GLY A 162 1.04 -16.66 11.11
N GLU A 163 1.45 -17.27 12.23
CA GLU A 163 0.85 -17.07 13.55
C GLU A 163 0.79 -15.57 13.90
N ASP A 164 -0.39 -15.11 14.30
CA ASP A 164 -0.68 -13.71 14.63
C ASP A 164 -0.26 -12.69 13.55
N GLY A 165 -0.13 -13.14 12.30
CA GLY A 165 0.08 -12.30 11.13
C GLY A 165 -1.25 -11.78 10.58
N GLU A 166 -1.31 -10.48 10.28
CA GLU A 166 -2.47 -9.85 9.67
C GLU A 166 -2.09 -9.08 8.41
N VAL A 167 -2.78 -9.36 7.30
CA VAL A 167 -2.63 -8.63 6.05
C VAL A 167 -3.97 -8.01 5.69
N ALA A 168 -3.95 -6.71 5.40
CA ALA A 168 -5.10 -5.97 4.91
C ALA A 168 -4.73 -5.26 3.61
N THR A 169 -5.59 -5.38 2.60
CA THR A 169 -5.41 -4.73 1.31
C THR A 169 -6.72 -4.39 0.62
N ASP A 170 -6.72 -3.45 -0.32
CA ASP A 170 -7.88 -3.24 -1.18
C ASP A 170 -7.88 -4.27 -2.31
N HIS A 171 -6.72 -4.43 -2.99
CA HIS A 171 -6.56 -5.34 -4.13
C HIS A 171 -5.41 -6.33 -3.92
N LEU A 172 -5.75 -7.61 -3.79
CA LEU A 172 -4.80 -8.71 -3.84
C LEU A 172 -4.81 -9.37 -5.22
N THR A 173 -3.66 -9.43 -5.87
CA THR A 173 -3.46 -10.19 -7.11
C THR A 173 -2.42 -11.29 -6.91
N VAL A 174 -2.82 -12.54 -7.14
CA VAL A 174 -1.96 -13.73 -7.10
C VAL A 174 -1.85 -14.31 -8.50
N ASP A 175 -0.71 -14.11 -9.14
CA ASP A 175 -0.51 -14.44 -10.55
C ASP A 175 0.72 -15.32 -10.79
N SER A 176 0.76 -15.97 -11.95
CA SER A 176 1.97 -16.58 -12.52
C SER A 176 2.67 -17.55 -11.56
N TYR A 177 1.91 -18.55 -11.09
CA TYR A 177 2.33 -19.60 -10.14
C TYR A 177 2.78 -19.11 -8.76
N SER A 178 2.42 -17.88 -8.39
CA SER A 178 2.69 -17.36 -7.05
C SER A 178 1.69 -17.88 -6.02
N THR A 179 2.02 -17.80 -4.74
CA THR A 179 1.20 -18.35 -3.66
C THR A 179 1.04 -17.38 -2.51
N VAL A 180 -0.19 -17.23 -2.03
CA VAL A 180 -0.48 -16.69 -0.70
C VAL A 180 -0.80 -17.87 0.22
N ASN A 181 -0.05 -18.04 1.30
CA ASN A 181 -0.22 -19.13 2.26
C ASN A 181 -0.69 -18.58 3.60
N LEU A 182 -1.79 -19.13 4.14
CA LEU A 182 -2.18 -18.94 5.54
C LEU A 182 -1.69 -20.14 6.33
N THR A 183 -0.54 -20.01 7.01
CA THR A 183 0.20 -21.16 7.56
C THR A 183 -0.19 -21.55 8.98
N GLU A 184 -0.89 -20.68 9.73
CA GLU A 184 -1.28 -20.93 11.12
C GLU A 184 -2.60 -20.20 11.43
N SER A 185 -3.44 -20.79 12.30
CA SER A 185 -4.73 -20.19 12.71
C SER A 185 -4.48 -19.00 13.64
N THR A 186 -5.29 -17.94 13.55
CA THR A 186 -5.27 -16.86 14.53
C THR A 186 -5.45 -17.44 15.94
N GLY A 187 -4.52 -17.12 16.84
CA GLY A 187 -4.63 -17.53 18.23
C GLY A 187 -5.87 -16.87 18.85
N TRP A 188 -6.88 -17.68 19.19
CA TRP A 188 -8.02 -17.37 20.08
C TRP A 188 -8.96 -16.20 19.72
N ASN A 189 -8.64 -15.37 18.73
CA ASN A 189 -9.40 -14.18 18.38
C ASN A 189 -10.15 -14.39 17.05
N ASN A 190 -11.38 -13.91 16.94
CA ASN A 190 -12.22 -14.03 15.73
C ASN A 190 -11.73 -13.20 14.52
N TYR A 191 -10.47 -12.78 14.48
CA TYR A 191 -9.91 -11.99 13.40
C TYR A 191 -9.42 -12.90 12.28
N SER A 192 -9.60 -12.47 11.03
CA SER A 192 -9.06 -13.13 9.85
C SER A 192 -7.61 -12.69 9.63
N ASN A 193 -6.75 -13.58 9.11
CA ASN A 193 -5.36 -13.24 8.76
C ASN A 193 -5.25 -12.40 7.47
N LEU A 194 -6.30 -12.40 6.63
CA LEU A 194 -6.33 -11.69 5.36
C LEU A 194 -7.66 -10.95 5.19
N TYR A 195 -7.57 -9.65 4.97
CA TYR A 195 -8.69 -8.79 4.57
C TYR A 195 -8.39 -8.21 3.18
N ALA A 196 -9.28 -8.44 2.23
CA ALA A 196 -9.18 -7.89 0.88
C ALA A 196 -10.56 -7.54 0.33
N ASN A 197 -10.71 -6.37 -0.30
CA ASN A 197 -11.95 -6.00 -0.98
C ASN A 197 -12.07 -6.74 -2.33
N THR A 198 -10.97 -6.80 -3.07
CA THR A 198 -10.87 -7.52 -4.34
C THR A 198 -9.72 -8.52 -4.29
N ILE A 199 -10.01 -9.77 -4.65
CA ILE A 199 -8.99 -10.82 -4.82
C ILE A 199 -9.05 -11.34 -6.25
N THR A 200 -7.91 -11.31 -6.94
CA THR A 200 -7.72 -11.91 -8.26
C THR A 200 -6.69 -13.02 -8.18
N VAL A 201 -7.08 -14.25 -8.50
CA VAL A 201 -6.16 -15.40 -8.58
C VAL A 201 -6.16 -15.89 -10.03
N THR A 202 -4.99 -15.90 -10.68
CA THR A 202 -4.88 -16.19 -12.12
C THR A 202 -3.54 -16.81 -12.52
N ASN A 203 -3.46 -17.31 -13.75
CA ASN A 203 -2.29 -17.98 -14.37
C ASN A 203 -1.53 -18.95 -13.44
N GLY A 204 -2.26 -19.81 -12.74
CA GLY A 204 -1.68 -20.82 -11.84
C GLY A 204 -1.32 -20.31 -10.45
N GLY A 205 -1.62 -19.05 -10.14
CA GLY A 205 -1.56 -18.52 -8.78
C GLY A 205 -2.46 -19.30 -7.81
N VAL A 206 -2.07 -19.31 -6.53
CA VAL A 206 -2.76 -20.08 -5.49
C VAL A 206 -2.99 -19.19 -4.27
N LEU A 207 -4.24 -19.11 -3.82
CA LEU A 207 -4.57 -18.63 -2.48
C LEU A 207 -4.86 -19.86 -1.61
N ASP A 208 -3.89 -20.25 -0.79
CA ASP A 208 -4.00 -21.41 0.10
C ASP A 208 -4.50 -20.97 1.47
N VAL A 209 -5.76 -21.30 1.74
CA VAL A 209 -6.46 -21.01 3.01
C VAL A 209 -6.58 -22.25 3.89
N ASN A 210 -5.90 -23.34 3.54
CA ASN A 210 -5.91 -24.55 4.35
C ASN A 210 -5.01 -24.32 5.56
N VAL A 211 -5.63 -24.23 6.72
CA VAL A 211 -4.95 -24.14 8.01
C VAL A 211 -5.06 -25.52 8.65
N ASP A 212 -3.93 -26.18 8.87
CA ASP A 212 -3.86 -27.53 9.46
C ASP A 212 -4.11 -27.52 10.98
#